data_AF-A0AAW8CIL9-F1
#
_entry.id   AF-A0AAW8CIL9-F1
#
_cell.length_a   1.000
_cell.length_b   1.000
_cell.length_c   1.000
_cell.angle_alpha   90.00
_cell.angle_beta   90.00
_cell.angle_gamma   90.00
#
_symmetry.space_group_name_H-M   'P 1'
#
loop_
_entity.id
_entity.type
_entity.pdbx_description
1 polymer ?
#
loop_
_entity_poly.entity_id
_entity_poly.type
_entity_poly.pdbx_seq_one_letter_code
_entity_poly.pdbx_strand_id
1 'polypeptide(L)'
;MKTPFYKPPFYLFILSSLAFADQGVLPYWQQQMESISVQLDEMQKLYKMGNKKAAIQTKTTAQFTYYKNSELESSIRTNYSMRFAEEINQKFSNLSTELNAEGDHFKNIQEIANNIQNDIKKTLIGLPLTPKLKEQRKNQLAKEKAQQIENKNYGADILALNQALTKIQQAYQQHQVATAIKLIQDSYYTYWQQSNLEEKVDSQYRQDINRDFDRLYRSIQQHNQESDIVTQIKTLKIKLATDK
;
A
#
# COMPACT_ATOMS: atom_id res chain seq x y z
N MET A 1 -27.43 -30.39 -16.62
CA MET A 1 -26.00 -30.33 -17.02
C MET A 1 -25.40 -29.06 -16.46
N LYS A 2 -24.48 -29.17 -15.49
CA LYS A 2 -23.77 -28.03 -14.88
C LYS A 2 -22.42 -27.86 -15.56
N THR A 3 -22.13 -26.66 -16.06
CA THR A 3 -20.84 -26.27 -16.63
C THR A 3 -19.78 -26.13 -15.53
N PRO A 4 -18.52 -26.54 -15.75
CA PRO A 4 -17.48 -26.35 -14.75
C PRO A 4 -16.93 -24.92 -14.82
N PHE A 5 -16.87 -24.27 -13.65
CA PHE A 5 -16.23 -22.98 -13.43
C PHE A 5 -14.71 -23.18 -13.47
N TYR A 6 -14.05 -22.67 -14.52
CA TYR A 6 -12.59 -22.66 -14.60
C TYR A 6 -12.04 -21.47 -13.79
N LYS A 7 -11.39 -21.75 -12.66
CA LYS A 7 -10.56 -20.77 -11.94
C LYS A 7 -9.16 -20.79 -12.56
N PRO A 8 -8.65 -19.68 -13.12
CA PRO A 8 -7.27 -19.65 -13.60
C PRO A 8 -6.29 -19.75 -12.41
N PRO A 9 -5.12 -20.39 -12.60
CA PRO A 9 -4.14 -20.55 -11.54
C PRO A 9 -3.50 -19.22 -11.16
N PHE A 10 -3.40 -18.98 -9.84
CA PHE A 10 -2.55 -17.95 -9.24
C PHE A 10 -1.09 -18.33 -9.51
N TYR A 11 -0.46 -17.69 -10.49
CA TYR A 11 1.00 -17.73 -10.62
C TYR A 11 1.61 -16.74 -9.63
N LEU A 12 2.25 -17.27 -8.59
CA LEU A 12 3.19 -16.54 -7.74
C LEU A 12 4.45 -16.26 -8.57
N PHE A 13 4.53 -15.06 -9.16
CA PHE A 13 5.79 -14.54 -9.68
C PHE A 13 6.56 -13.88 -8.53
N ILE A 14 7.74 -14.43 -8.21
CA ILE A 14 8.66 -13.85 -7.24
C ILE A 14 9.35 -12.63 -7.88
N LEU A 15 8.92 -11.45 -7.42
CA LEU A 15 9.62 -10.18 -7.22
C LEU A 15 10.81 -9.85 -8.15
N SER A 16 10.55 -9.02 -9.16
CA SER A 16 11.51 -8.00 -9.62
C SER A 16 11.12 -6.60 -9.15
N SER A 17 10.53 -6.49 -7.95
CA SER A 17 10.07 -5.21 -7.38
C SER A 17 11.17 -4.42 -6.65
N LEU A 18 12.37 -4.98 -6.46
CA LEU A 18 13.44 -4.33 -5.71
C LEU A 18 14.11 -3.17 -6.47
N ALA A 19 14.07 -3.15 -7.80
CA ALA A 19 14.79 -2.14 -8.59
C ALA A 19 14.15 -0.74 -8.57
N PHE A 20 12.84 -0.63 -8.33
CA PHE A 20 12.13 0.66 -8.40
C PHE A 20 11.92 1.33 -7.04
N ALA A 21 11.99 0.60 -5.92
CA ALA A 21 11.80 1.17 -4.59
C ALA A 21 12.92 2.17 -4.22
N ASP A 22 14.13 1.97 -4.75
CA ASP A 22 15.31 2.78 -4.44
C ASP A 22 15.41 4.09 -5.26
N GLN A 23 14.56 4.26 -6.28
CA GLN A 23 14.59 5.41 -7.21
C GLN A 23 13.47 6.43 -6.96
N GLY A 24 12.76 6.37 -5.84
CA GLY A 24 11.68 7.33 -5.53
C GLY A 24 10.43 7.18 -6.41
N VAL A 25 10.22 6.03 -7.02
CA VAL A 25 8.99 5.70 -7.76
C VAL A 25 7.94 5.20 -6.78
N LEU A 26 6.74 5.78 -6.81
CA LEU A 26 5.64 5.34 -5.94
C LEU A 26 5.18 3.91 -6.31
N PRO A 27 4.90 3.03 -5.32
CA PRO A 27 4.47 1.65 -5.58
C PRO A 27 3.25 1.53 -6.50
N TYR A 28 2.31 2.48 -6.40
CA TYR A 28 1.14 2.52 -7.28
C TYR A 28 1.54 2.62 -8.77
N TRP A 29 2.52 3.47 -9.09
CA TRP A 29 3.03 3.65 -10.45
C TRP A 29 3.85 2.48 -10.93
N GLN A 30 4.63 1.85 -10.04
CA GLN A 30 5.34 0.61 -10.35
C GLN A 30 4.36 -0.49 -10.80
N GLN A 31 3.26 -0.66 -10.06
CA GLN A 31 2.23 -1.65 -10.39
C GLN A 31 1.55 -1.36 -11.75
N GLN A 32 1.26 -0.09 -12.06
CA GLN A 32 0.70 0.26 -13.37
C GLN A 32 1.69 -0.04 -14.50
N MET A 33 2.97 0.32 -14.31
CA MET A 33 4.03 0.05 -15.29
C MET A 33 4.26 -1.45 -15.51
N GLU A 34 4.24 -2.25 -14.45
CA GLU A 34 4.33 -3.70 -14.54
C GLU A 34 3.16 -4.27 -15.34
N SER A 35 1.94 -3.82 -15.04
CA SER A 35 0.73 -4.24 -15.77
C SER A 35 0.80 -3.86 -17.25
N ILE A 36 1.25 -2.65 -17.58
CA ILE A 36 1.48 -2.23 -18.97
C ILE A 36 2.52 -3.13 -19.66
N SER A 37 3.63 -3.42 -18.97
CA SER A 37 4.71 -4.24 -19.54
C SER A 37 4.22 -5.65 -19.86
N VAL A 38 3.56 -6.30 -18.90
CA VAL A 38 2.97 -7.65 -19.07
C VAL A 38 2.00 -7.69 -20.25
N GLN A 39 1.12 -6.69 -20.36
CA GLN A 39 0.17 -6.65 -21.47
C GLN A 39 0.88 -6.41 -22.82
N LEU A 40 1.86 -5.52 -22.90
CA LEU A 40 2.59 -5.28 -24.14
C LEU A 40 3.48 -6.48 -24.54
N ASP A 41 4.04 -7.22 -23.59
CA ASP A 41 4.80 -8.44 -23.88
C ASP A 41 3.89 -9.57 -24.35
N GLU A 42 2.72 -9.73 -23.72
CA GLU A 42 1.72 -10.71 -24.12
C GLU A 42 1.13 -10.39 -25.50
N MET A 43 0.89 -9.11 -25.79
CA MET A 43 0.46 -8.64 -27.10
C MET A 43 1.45 -9.06 -28.20
N GLN A 44 2.75 -8.90 -27.98
CA GLN A 44 3.78 -9.32 -28.92
C GLN A 44 3.75 -10.84 -29.17
N LYS A 45 3.61 -11.64 -28.10
CA LYS A 45 3.50 -13.10 -28.22
C LYS A 45 2.27 -13.51 -29.03
N LEU A 46 1.11 -12.94 -28.70
CA LEU A 46 -0.16 -13.24 -29.38
C LEU A 46 -0.10 -12.86 -30.87
N TYR A 47 0.49 -11.72 -31.21
CA TYR A 47 0.65 -11.32 -32.61
C TYR A 47 1.54 -12.31 -33.37
N LYS A 48 2.67 -12.71 -32.78
CA LYS A 48 3.59 -13.70 -33.39
C LYS A 48 2.93 -15.07 -33.59
N MET A 49 1.97 -15.44 -32.74
CA MET A 49 1.16 -16.65 -32.88
C MET A 49 0.02 -16.52 -33.92
N GLY A 50 -0.09 -15.37 -34.61
CA GLY A 50 -1.17 -15.09 -35.56
C GLY A 50 -2.50 -14.68 -34.91
N ASN A 51 -2.57 -14.57 -33.58
CA ASN A 51 -3.78 -14.19 -32.86
C ASN A 51 -3.92 -12.66 -32.76
N LYS A 52 -4.12 -12.01 -33.91
CA LYS A 52 -4.23 -10.55 -34.02
C LYS A 52 -5.34 -9.97 -33.14
N LYS A 53 -6.50 -10.63 -33.07
CA LYS A 53 -7.64 -10.17 -32.25
C LYS A 53 -7.28 -10.09 -30.77
N ALA A 54 -6.66 -11.14 -30.22
CA ALA A 54 -6.24 -11.14 -28.83
C ALA A 54 -5.11 -10.13 -28.58
N ALA A 55 -4.15 -9.99 -29.50
CA ALA A 55 -3.10 -8.99 -29.40
C ALA A 55 -3.68 -7.55 -29.30
N ILE A 56 -4.69 -7.23 -30.13
CA ILE A 56 -5.40 -5.95 -30.08
C ILE A 56 -6.11 -5.74 -28.74
N GLN A 57 -6.75 -6.77 -28.19
CA GLN A 57 -7.40 -6.70 -26.88
C GLN A 57 -6.39 -6.41 -25.77
N THR A 58 -5.28 -7.14 -25.73
CA THR A 58 -4.21 -6.96 -24.75
C THR A 58 -3.59 -5.56 -24.85
N LYS A 59 -3.33 -5.06 -26.06
CA LYS A 59 -2.90 -3.67 -26.29
C LYS A 59 -3.91 -2.65 -25.75
N THR A 60 -5.19 -2.89 -26.00
CA THR A 60 -6.29 -2.00 -25.57
C THR A 60 -6.37 -1.95 -24.05
N THR A 61 -6.21 -3.08 -23.37
CA THR A 61 -6.10 -3.13 -21.90
C THR A 61 -4.91 -2.33 -21.39
N ALA A 62 -3.71 -2.49 -22.00
CA ALA A 62 -2.53 -1.69 -21.64
C ALA A 62 -2.81 -0.18 -21.76
N GLN A 63 -3.39 0.24 -22.88
CA GLN A 63 -3.67 1.64 -23.18
C GLN A 63 -4.73 2.23 -22.25
N PHE A 64 -5.91 1.62 -22.17
CA PHE A 64 -7.04 2.24 -21.49
C PHE A 64 -7.07 1.93 -20.01
N THR A 65 -6.87 0.68 -19.60
CA THR A 65 -6.98 0.30 -18.18
C THR A 65 -5.79 0.79 -17.38
N TYR A 66 -4.58 0.49 -17.83
CA TYR A 66 -3.38 0.70 -17.02
C TYR A 66 -2.64 2.01 -17.30
N TYR A 67 -2.87 2.66 -18.44
CA TYR A 67 -2.28 3.96 -18.76
C TYR A 67 -3.26 5.14 -18.62
N LYS A 68 -4.38 5.14 -19.36
CA LYS A 68 -5.31 6.29 -19.37
C LYS A 68 -6.21 6.36 -18.13
N ASN A 69 -6.89 5.26 -17.79
CA ASN A 69 -7.89 5.24 -16.72
C ASN A 69 -7.29 5.02 -15.32
N SER A 70 -5.99 4.75 -15.24
CA SER A 70 -5.24 4.63 -13.97
C SER A 70 -4.74 5.98 -13.44
N GLU A 71 -5.09 7.09 -14.10
CA GLU A 71 -4.59 8.44 -13.83
C GLU A 71 -3.09 8.63 -14.13
N LEU A 72 -2.41 7.62 -14.68
CA LEU A 72 -0.99 7.70 -15.05
C LEU A 72 -0.77 8.73 -16.17
N GLU A 73 -1.56 8.66 -17.25
CA GLU A 73 -1.51 9.66 -18.33
C GLU A 73 -1.73 11.08 -17.79
N SER A 74 -2.76 11.27 -16.95
CA SER A 74 -3.07 12.57 -16.35
C SER A 74 -1.92 13.07 -15.47
N SER A 75 -1.33 12.20 -14.66
CA SER A 75 -0.19 12.57 -13.81
C SER A 75 1.02 12.99 -14.64
N ILE A 76 1.35 12.24 -15.70
CA ILE A 76 2.45 12.58 -16.63
C ILE A 76 2.16 13.91 -17.32
N ARG A 77 0.94 14.08 -17.84
CA ARG A 77 0.50 15.28 -18.56
C ARG A 77 0.68 16.54 -17.71
N THR A 78 0.34 16.48 -16.43
CA THR A 78 0.40 17.63 -15.51
C THR A 78 1.77 17.83 -14.88
N ASN A 79 2.47 16.77 -14.49
CA ASN A 79 3.67 16.88 -13.65
C ASN A 79 4.99 16.62 -14.40
N TYR A 80 4.93 16.08 -15.62
CA TYR A 80 6.10 15.84 -16.46
C TYR A 80 6.05 16.69 -17.73
N SER A 81 5.10 16.40 -18.63
CA SER A 81 4.90 17.18 -19.85
C SER A 81 3.64 16.74 -20.58
N MET A 82 2.79 17.70 -20.95
CA MET A 82 1.62 17.47 -21.79
C MET A 82 1.99 16.91 -23.17
N ARG A 83 3.05 17.45 -23.77
CA ARG A 83 3.55 17.00 -25.08
C ARG A 83 4.04 15.55 -25.01
N PHE A 84 4.73 15.19 -23.93
CA PHE A 84 5.24 13.83 -23.77
C PHE A 84 4.13 12.80 -23.54
N ALA A 85 3.09 13.15 -22.76
CA ALA A 85 1.90 12.30 -22.63
C ALA A 85 1.21 12.08 -23.99
N GLU A 86 1.18 13.11 -24.84
CA GLU A 86 0.62 13.01 -26.19
C GLU A 86 1.46 12.14 -27.12
N GLU A 87 2.80 12.23 -27.03
CA GLU A 87 3.70 11.35 -27.77
C GLU A 87 3.49 9.87 -27.40
N ILE A 88 3.23 9.56 -26.13
CA ILE A 88 2.89 8.19 -25.71
C ILE A 88 1.54 7.76 -26.29
N ASN A 89 0.52 8.63 -26.26
CA ASN A 89 -0.77 8.36 -26.89
C ASN A 89 -0.64 8.08 -28.39
N GLN A 90 0.18 8.86 -29.10
CA GLN A 90 0.46 8.65 -30.51
C GLN A 90 1.14 7.30 -30.76
N LYS A 91 2.06 6.86 -29.91
CA LYS A 91 2.66 5.52 -30.02
C LYS A 91 1.64 4.40 -29.84
N PHE A 92 0.68 4.53 -28.92
CA PHE A 92 -0.43 3.58 -28.82
C PHE A 92 -1.32 3.56 -30.07
N SER A 93 -1.54 4.72 -30.71
CA SER A 93 -2.26 4.82 -31.99
C SER A 93 -1.48 4.14 -33.12
N ASN A 94 -0.18 4.40 -33.24
CA ASN A 94 0.71 3.76 -34.22
C ASN A 94 0.73 2.23 -34.02
N LEU A 95 0.83 1.77 -32.77
CA LEU A 95 0.75 0.35 -32.44
C LEU A 95 -0.58 -0.27 -32.88
N SER A 96 -1.68 0.48 -32.79
CA SER A 96 -2.97 0.06 -33.33
C SER A 96 -2.92 -0.11 -34.85
N THR A 97 -2.29 0.82 -35.57
CA THR A 97 -2.15 0.75 -37.02
C THR A 97 -1.36 -0.50 -37.43
N GLU A 98 -0.19 -0.73 -36.82
CA GLU A 98 0.66 -1.90 -37.14
C GLU A 98 -0.04 -3.24 -36.85
N LEU A 99 -0.81 -3.31 -35.75
CA LEU A 99 -1.56 -4.53 -35.40
C LEU A 99 -2.66 -4.87 -36.40
N ASN A 100 -3.25 -3.86 -37.06
CA ASN A 100 -4.32 -4.03 -38.05
C ASN A 100 -3.80 -4.17 -39.48
N ALA A 101 -2.52 -3.87 -39.73
CA ALA A 101 -1.94 -3.95 -41.06
C ALA A 101 -1.84 -5.40 -41.57
N GLU A 102 -1.93 -5.56 -42.89
CA GLU A 102 -1.67 -6.82 -43.59
C GLU A 102 -0.16 -7.08 -43.70
N GLY A 103 0.25 -8.35 -43.72
CA GLY A 103 1.66 -8.74 -43.71
C GLY A 103 2.25 -8.88 -42.30
N ASP A 104 3.56 -9.11 -42.25
CA ASP A 104 4.33 -9.25 -41.01
C ASP A 104 4.93 -7.90 -40.59
N HIS A 105 4.39 -7.34 -39.52
CA HIS A 105 4.84 -6.07 -38.91
C HIS A 105 5.48 -6.28 -37.53
N PHE A 106 5.87 -7.53 -37.20
CA PHE A 106 6.29 -7.88 -35.84
C PHE A 106 7.44 -7.00 -35.32
N LYS A 107 8.42 -6.68 -36.18
CA LYS A 107 9.56 -5.83 -35.81
C LYS A 107 9.11 -4.41 -35.39
N ASN A 108 8.23 -3.79 -36.17
CA ASN A 108 7.70 -2.46 -35.86
C ASN A 108 6.86 -2.47 -34.58
N ILE A 109 6.01 -3.49 -34.42
CA ILE A 109 5.19 -3.70 -33.23
C ILE A 109 6.07 -3.79 -31.98
N GLN A 110 7.12 -4.61 -32.03
CA GLN A 110 8.07 -4.77 -30.93
C GLN A 110 8.78 -3.45 -30.61
N GLU A 111 9.26 -2.72 -31.63
CA GLU A 111 9.93 -1.43 -31.44
C GLU A 111 9.00 -0.41 -30.78
N ILE A 112 7.78 -0.24 -31.27
CA ILE A 112 6.80 0.70 -30.72
C ILE A 112 6.42 0.31 -29.28
N ALA A 113 6.18 -0.97 -29.01
CA ALA A 113 5.86 -1.46 -27.68
C ALA A 113 6.98 -1.18 -26.67
N ASN A 114 8.23 -1.45 -27.04
CA ASN A 114 9.40 -1.15 -26.21
C ASN A 114 9.56 0.35 -25.98
N ASN A 115 9.31 1.18 -27.00
CA ASN A 115 9.37 2.64 -26.86
C ASN A 115 8.29 3.17 -25.91
N ILE A 116 7.06 2.65 -25.97
CA ILE A 116 6.00 2.98 -24.99
C ILE A 116 6.47 2.65 -23.58
N GLN A 117 6.99 1.43 -23.36
CA GLN A 117 7.44 1.02 -22.03
C GLN A 117 8.58 1.91 -21.51
N ASN A 118 9.57 2.19 -22.35
CA ASN A 118 10.72 3.01 -21.98
C ASN A 118 10.33 4.46 -21.71
N ASP A 119 9.43 5.03 -22.50
CA ASP A 119 8.99 6.40 -22.31
C ASP A 119 8.18 6.56 -21.03
N ILE A 120 7.27 5.63 -20.72
CA ILE A 120 6.56 5.66 -19.44
C ILE A 120 7.54 5.51 -18.27
N LYS A 121 8.52 4.59 -18.34
CA LYS A 121 9.53 4.41 -17.27
C LYS A 121 10.28 5.70 -16.95
N LYS A 122 10.63 6.50 -17.96
CA LYS A 122 11.35 7.79 -17.77
C LYS A 122 10.56 8.80 -16.94
N THR A 123 9.23 8.70 -16.91
CA THR A 123 8.38 9.68 -16.21
C THR A 123 8.08 9.30 -14.77
N LEU A 124 8.40 8.08 -14.33
CA LEU A 124 7.90 7.55 -13.06
C LEU A 124 8.65 8.08 -11.83
N ILE A 125 9.92 8.41 -11.98
CA ILE A 125 10.77 8.91 -10.89
C ILE A 125 10.21 10.25 -10.42
N GLY A 126 9.81 10.33 -9.14
CA GLY A 126 9.25 11.54 -8.55
C GLY A 126 7.82 11.90 -8.99
N LEU A 127 7.14 11.04 -9.76
CA LEU A 127 5.80 11.32 -10.24
C LEU A 127 4.77 11.27 -9.08
N PRO A 128 4.09 12.39 -8.74
CA PRO A 128 3.15 12.39 -7.62
C PRO A 128 1.85 11.66 -7.98
N LEU A 129 1.08 11.26 -6.96
CA LEU A 129 -0.31 10.86 -7.15
C LEU A 129 -1.17 12.07 -7.55
N THR A 130 -2.15 11.85 -8.44
CA THR A 130 -3.14 12.88 -8.78
C THR A 130 -4.04 13.20 -7.57
N PRO A 131 -4.65 14.40 -7.51
CA PRO A 131 -5.60 14.74 -6.44
C PRO A 131 -6.73 13.71 -6.30
N LYS A 132 -7.23 13.18 -7.43
CA LYS A 132 -8.26 12.14 -7.45
C LYS A 132 -7.78 10.84 -6.78
N LEU A 133 -6.57 10.37 -7.07
CA LEU A 133 -6.01 9.18 -6.40
C LEU A 133 -5.74 9.42 -4.92
N LYS A 134 -5.27 10.61 -4.55
CA LYS A 134 -5.07 10.98 -3.14
C LYS A 134 -6.39 10.93 -2.38
N GLU A 135 -7.45 11.47 -2.96
CA GLU A 135 -8.79 11.48 -2.36
C GLU A 135 -9.40 10.07 -2.32
N GLN A 136 -9.25 9.26 -3.36
CA GLN A 136 -9.67 7.85 -3.36
C GLN A 136 -8.96 7.06 -2.25
N ARG A 137 -7.64 7.21 -2.11
CA ARG A 137 -6.87 6.58 -1.03
C ARG A 137 -7.37 7.05 0.33
N LYS A 138 -7.56 8.36 0.53
CA LYS A 138 -8.09 8.91 1.78
C LYS A 138 -9.46 8.32 2.13
N ASN A 139 -10.37 8.24 1.16
CA ASN A 139 -11.70 7.67 1.35
C ASN A 139 -11.67 6.17 1.62
N GLN A 140 -10.76 5.43 0.96
CA GLN A 140 -10.54 4.03 1.26
C GLN A 140 -10.04 3.84 2.68
N LEU A 141 -9.03 4.60 3.12
CA LEU A 141 -8.53 4.54 4.51
C LEU A 141 -9.63 4.92 5.51
N ALA A 142 -10.48 5.89 5.20
CA ALA A 142 -11.62 6.25 6.04
C ALA A 142 -12.65 5.12 6.14
N LYS A 143 -12.93 4.41 5.04
CA LYS A 143 -13.81 3.23 5.02
C LYS A 143 -13.19 2.05 5.75
N GLU A 144 -11.91 1.78 5.56
CA GLU A 144 -11.19 0.72 6.28
C GLU A 144 -11.19 1.00 7.79
N LYS A 145 -10.95 2.25 8.19
CA LYS A 145 -11.12 2.68 9.58
C LYS A 145 -12.56 2.50 10.06
N ALA A 146 -13.55 2.93 9.30
CA ALA A 146 -14.96 2.75 9.66
C ALA A 146 -15.34 1.27 9.82
N GLN A 147 -14.84 0.39 8.94
CA GLN A 147 -15.06 -1.07 9.01
C GLN A 147 -14.29 -1.71 10.17
N GLN A 148 -13.06 -1.27 10.46
CA GLN A 148 -12.32 -1.71 11.65
C GLN A 148 -13.09 -1.33 12.93
N ILE A 149 -13.67 -0.12 12.95
CA ILE A 149 -14.50 0.42 14.03
C ILE A 149 -15.85 -0.32 14.15
N GLU A 150 -16.47 -0.72 13.04
CA GLU A 150 -17.72 -1.48 13.00
C GLU A 150 -17.50 -2.94 13.45
N ASN A 151 -16.46 -3.58 12.92
CA ASN A 151 -16.14 -4.99 13.16
C ASN A 151 -15.37 -5.23 14.47
N LYS A 152 -15.17 -4.19 15.28
CA LYS A 152 -14.37 -4.24 16.51
C LYS A 152 -12.98 -4.88 16.33
N ASN A 153 -12.38 -4.73 15.15
CA ASN A 153 -11.12 -5.39 14.82
C ASN A 153 -9.91 -4.55 15.24
N TYR A 154 -9.69 -4.44 16.56
CA TYR A 154 -8.64 -3.63 17.17
C TYR A 154 -7.31 -4.37 17.37
N GLY A 155 -7.14 -5.52 16.71
CA GLY A 155 -5.94 -6.34 16.87
C GLY A 155 -4.65 -5.58 16.53
N ALA A 156 -4.71 -4.68 15.54
CA ALA A 156 -3.57 -3.85 15.15
C ALA A 156 -3.24 -2.78 16.22
N ASP A 157 -4.24 -2.13 16.79
CA ASP A 157 -4.05 -1.12 17.83
C ASP A 157 -3.52 -1.74 19.13
N ILE A 158 -4.07 -2.90 19.53
CA ILE A 158 -3.58 -3.69 20.67
C ILE A 158 -2.13 -4.13 20.44
N LEU A 159 -1.79 -4.58 19.22
CA LEU A 159 -0.42 -4.95 18.87
C LEU A 159 0.53 -3.75 18.97
N ALA A 160 0.12 -2.59 18.45
CA ALA A 160 0.91 -1.36 18.51
C ALA A 160 1.12 -0.89 19.96
N LEU A 161 0.08 -0.95 20.80
CA LEU A 161 0.18 -0.63 22.22
C LEU A 161 1.10 -1.62 22.97
N ASN A 162 1.04 -2.91 22.65
CA ASN A 162 1.96 -3.91 23.21
C ASN A 162 3.42 -3.69 22.79
N GLN A 163 3.65 -3.25 21.56
CA GLN A 163 4.99 -2.86 21.09
C GLN A 163 5.50 -1.62 21.82
N ALA A 164 4.63 -0.62 22.03
CA ALA A 164 4.96 0.56 22.82
C ALA A 164 5.34 0.21 24.26
N LEU A 165 4.55 -0.64 24.94
CA LEU A 165 4.86 -1.16 26.28
C LEU A 165 6.22 -1.88 26.34
N THR A 166 6.61 -2.57 25.26
CA THR A 166 7.93 -3.20 25.16
C THR A 166 9.05 -2.17 25.08
N LYS A 167 8.88 -1.11 24.30
CA LYS A 167 9.87 -0.02 24.19
C LYS A 167 10.01 0.74 25.51
N ILE A 168 8.90 0.97 26.22
CA ILE A 168 8.89 1.62 27.55
C ILE A 168 9.69 0.79 28.54
N GLN A 169 9.47 -0.53 28.58
CA GLN A 169 10.26 -1.44 29.40
C GLN A 169 11.74 -1.33 29.07
N GLN A 170 12.12 -1.47 27.79
CA GLN A 170 13.52 -1.40 27.35
C GLN A 170 14.19 -0.08 27.75
N ALA A 171 13.52 1.05 27.54
CA ALA A 171 14.03 2.36 27.93
C ALA A 171 14.27 2.44 29.45
N TYR A 172 13.34 1.92 30.25
CA TYR A 172 13.49 1.93 31.71
C TYR A 172 14.65 1.04 32.19
N GLN A 173 14.80 -0.16 31.62
CA GLN A 173 15.91 -1.08 31.92
C GLN A 173 17.28 -0.50 31.53
N GLN A 174 17.32 0.40 30.55
CA GLN A 174 18.51 1.14 30.16
C GLN A 174 18.73 2.42 31.01
N HIS A 175 17.98 2.59 32.10
CA HIS A 175 17.96 3.80 32.94
C HIS A 175 17.60 5.09 32.19
N GLN A 176 16.95 4.99 31.02
CA GLN A 176 16.51 6.12 30.21
C GLN A 176 15.10 6.58 30.63
N VAL A 177 14.97 7.07 31.87
CA VAL A 177 13.67 7.40 32.48
C VAL A 177 12.90 8.46 31.68
N ALA A 178 13.56 9.52 31.19
CA ALA A 178 12.93 10.54 30.37
C ALA A 178 12.36 9.98 29.04
N THR A 179 13.08 9.06 28.41
CA THR A 179 12.63 8.36 27.20
C THR A 179 11.42 7.47 27.49
N ALA A 180 11.44 6.73 28.60
CA ALA A 180 10.31 5.90 29.02
C ALA A 180 9.04 6.72 29.29
N ILE A 181 9.17 7.86 29.97
CA ILE A 181 8.07 8.82 30.21
C ILE A 181 7.50 9.34 28.89
N LYS A 182 8.37 9.79 27.98
CA LYS A 182 7.95 10.30 26.66
C LYS A 182 7.22 9.22 25.86
N LEU A 183 7.74 7.99 25.85
CA LEU A 183 7.09 6.87 25.16
C LEU A 183 5.71 6.56 25.74
N ILE A 184 5.49 6.66 27.05
CA ILE A 184 4.16 6.52 27.65
C ILE A 184 3.23 7.62 27.13
N GLN A 185 3.65 8.88 27.19
CA GLN A 185 2.85 10.03 26.76
C GLN A 185 2.48 9.95 25.27
N ASP A 186 3.45 9.64 24.41
CA ASP A 186 3.26 9.57 22.96
C ASP A 186 2.40 8.36 22.57
N SER A 187 2.62 7.20 23.20
CA SER A 187 1.99 5.95 22.76
C SER A 187 0.59 5.74 23.33
N TYR A 188 0.39 6.09 24.60
CA TYR A 188 -0.91 5.90 25.25
C TYR A 188 -1.97 6.79 24.59
N TYR A 189 -1.71 8.09 24.45
CA TYR A 189 -2.67 9.01 23.83
C TYR A 189 -2.95 8.65 22.36
N THR A 190 -1.91 8.25 21.62
CA THR A 190 -2.04 7.87 20.20
C THR A 190 -2.87 6.59 20.02
N TYR A 191 -2.57 5.51 20.75
CA TYR A 191 -3.23 4.22 20.50
C TYR A 191 -4.50 4.00 21.32
N TRP A 192 -4.68 4.68 22.46
CA TRP A 192 -5.88 4.55 23.30
C TRP A 192 -6.99 5.51 22.87
N GLN A 193 -6.67 6.78 22.57
CA GLN A 193 -7.68 7.78 22.21
C GLN A 193 -7.97 7.84 20.70
N GLN A 194 -6.97 7.70 19.82
CA GLN A 194 -7.23 7.78 18.36
C GLN A 194 -7.89 6.53 17.79
N SER A 195 -7.75 5.38 18.45
CA SER A 195 -8.42 4.12 18.07
C SER A 195 -9.90 4.10 18.44
N ASN A 196 -10.37 5.08 19.22
CA ASN A 196 -11.68 5.12 19.85
C ASN A 196 -12.00 3.86 20.69
N LEU A 197 -10.97 3.16 21.18
CA LEU A 197 -11.08 2.01 22.09
C LEU A 197 -11.81 2.42 23.38
N GLU A 198 -11.48 3.62 23.89
CA GLU A 198 -12.01 4.16 25.14
C GLU A 198 -13.56 4.21 25.17
N GLU A 199 -14.21 4.62 24.08
CA GLU A 199 -15.67 4.75 24.00
C GLU A 199 -16.42 3.41 23.87
N LYS A 200 -15.72 2.31 23.54
CA LYS A 200 -16.33 1.07 23.04
C LYS A 200 -16.05 -0.18 23.86
N VAL A 201 -15.13 -0.09 24.83
CA VAL A 201 -14.95 -1.08 25.89
C VAL A 201 -15.85 -0.73 27.09
N ASP A 202 -16.14 -1.72 27.94
CA ASP A 202 -16.89 -1.44 29.18
C ASP A 202 -16.20 -0.33 29.96
N SER A 203 -17.01 0.59 30.48
CA SER A 203 -16.61 1.61 31.45
C SER A 203 -15.67 1.10 32.53
N GLN A 204 -15.89 -0.11 33.06
CA GLN A 204 -15.04 -0.69 34.08
C GLN A 204 -13.67 -1.06 33.52
N TYR A 205 -13.63 -1.75 32.38
CA TYR A 205 -12.38 -2.09 31.70
C TYR A 205 -11.59 -0.85 31.32
N ARG A 206 -12.24 0.18 30.78
CA ARG A 206 -11.64 1.48 30.49
C ARG A 206 -10.98 2.08 31.73
N GLN A 207 -11.72 2.18 32.83
CA GLN A 207 -11.21 2.75 34.07
C GLN A 207 -10.01 1.97 34.60
N ASP A 208 -10.05 0.64 34.48
CA ASP A 208 -8.96 -0.23 34.91
C ASP A 208 -7.70 -0.06 34.07
N ILE A 209 -7.82 0.04 32.74
CA ILE A 209 -6.70 0.32 31.84
C ILE A 209 -6.13 1.71 32.11
N ASN A 210 -6.97 2.75 32.18
CA ASN A 210 -6.54 4.13 32.46
C ASN A 210 -5.76 4.20 33.79
N ARG A 211 -6.30 3.59 34.85
CA ARG A 211 -5.66 3.53 36.17
C ARG A 211 -4.31 2.80 36.12
N ASP A 212 -4.22 1.71 35.37
CA ASP A 212 -2.98 0.93 35.28
C ASP A 212 -1.88 1.68 34.51
N PHE A 213 -2.23 2.44 33.46
CA PHE A 213 -1.30 3.33 32.77
C PHE A 213 -0.84 4.51 33.64
N ASP A 214 -1.76 5.14 34.38
CA ASP A 214 -1.41 6.21 35.32
C ASP A 214 -0.47 5.71 36.42
N ARG A 215 -0.71 4.49 36.93
CA ARG A 215 0.18 3.86 37.91
C ARG A 215 1.56 3.57 37.32
N LEU A 216 1.63 3.07 36.10
CA LEU A 216 2.90 2.80 35.40
C LEU A 216 3.70 4.10 35.21
N TYR A 217 3.03 5.15 34.74
CA TYR A 217 3.62 6.48 34.58
C TYR A 217 4.22 7.00 35.89
N ARG A 218 3.43 6.98 36.97
CA ARG A 218 3.88 7.42 38.30
C ARG A 218 5.04 6.59 38.83
N SER A 219 5.01 5.27 38.64
CA SER A 219 6.06 4.36 39.12
C SER A 219 7.39 4.63 38.42
N ILE A 220 7.37 4.93 37.12
CA ILE A 220 8.56 5.31 36.36
C ILE A 220 9.07 6.70 36.79
N GLN A 221 8.18 7.67 37.01
CA GLN A 221 8.56 8.99 37.54
C GLN A 221 9.19 8.93 38.94
N GLN A 222 8.75 8.00 39.76
CA GLN A 222 9.24 7.78 41.12
C GLN A 222 10.52 6.93 41.18
N HIS A 223 11.02 6.47 40.03
CA HIS A 223 12.19 5.60 39.93
C HIS A 223 12.02 4.30 40.74
N ASN A 224 10.81 3.71 40.72
CA ASN A 224 10.54 2.46 41.42
C ASN A 224 11.39 1.30 40.87
N GLN A 225 11.45 0.19 41.63
CA GLN A 225 12.26 -0.96 41.26
C GLN A 225 11.89 -1.50 39.88
N GLU A 226 12.90 -1.90 39.09
CA GLU A 226 12.70 -2.41 37.73
C GLU A 226 11.72 -3.60 37.69
N SER A 227 11.80 -4.49 38.68
CA SER A 227 10.89 -5.63 38.83
C SER A 227 9.42 -5.21 38.90
N ASP A 228 9.14 -4.07 39.54
CA ASP A 228 7.78 -3.56 39.70
C ASP A 228 7.27 -3.00 38.37
N ILE A 229 8.12 -2.27 37.65
CA ILE A 229 7.79 -1.72 36.33
C ILE A 229 7.52 -2.85 35.33
N VAL A 230 8.38 -3.87 35.29
CA VAL A 230 8.21 -5.05 34.43
C VAL A 230 6.91 -5.78 34.75
N THR A 231 6.57 -5.91 36.05
CA THR A 231 5.31 -6.56 36.48
C THR A 231 4.08 -5.76 36.06
N GLN A 232 4.12 -4.43 36.20
CA GLN A 232 3.02 -3.56 35.76
C GLN A 232 2.82 -3.62 34.24
N ILE A 233 3.89 -3.59 33.46
CA ILE A 233 3.84 -3.72 31.99
C ILE A 233 3.29 -5.09 31.58
N LYS A 234 3.74 -6.18 32.21
CA LYS A 234 3.23 -7.52 31.94
C LYS A 234 1.74 -7.63 32.22
N THR A 235 1.28 -7.06 33.34
CA THR A 235 -0.14 -7.05 33.72
C THR A 235 -0.98 -6.29 32.70
N LEU A 236 -0.52 -5.11 32.27
CA LEU A 236 -1.18 -4.33 31.21
C LEU A 236 -1.30 -5.12 29.90
N LYS A 237 -0.21 -5.75 29.45
CA LYS A 237 -0.21 -6.57 28.22
C LYS A 237 -1.20 -7.73 28.28
N ILE A 238 -1.31 -8.40 29.44
CA ILE A 238 -2.28 -9.49 29.64
C ILE A 238 -3.70 -8.94 29.53
N LYS A 239 -4.03 -7.88 30.27
CA LYS A 239 -5.38 -7.28 30.24
C LYS A 239 -5.81 -6.87 28.84
N LEU A 240 -4.90 -6.22 28.10
CA LEU A 240 -5.11 -5.83 26.70
C LEU A 240 -5.36 -7.01 25.74
N ALA A 241 -4.98 -8.23 26.13
CA ALA A 241 -5.17 -9.43 25.33
C ALA A 241 -6.45 -10.23 25.68
N THR A 242 -6.99 -10.06 26.91
CA THR A 242 -8.06 -10.93 27.44
C THR A 242 -9.49 -10.41 27.30
N ASP A 243 -9.72 -9.09 27.20
CA ASP A 243 -11.09 -8.54 27.09
C ASP A 243 -11.35 -8.06 25.65
N LYS A 244 -12.04 -8.91 24.89
CA LYS A 244 -12.59 -8.63 23.55
C LYS A 244 -14.11 -8.71 23.57
#